data_AF-A0A560PHH3-F1
#
_entry.id   AF-A0A560PHH3-F1
#
_cell.length_a   1.000
_cell.length_b   1.000
_cell.length_c   1.000
_cell.angle_alpha   90.00
_cell.angle_beta   90.00
_cell.angle_gamma   90.00
#
_symmetry.space_group_name_H-M   'P 1'
#
loop_
_entity.id
_entity.type
_entity.pdbx_description
1 polymer ?
#
loop_
_entity_poly.entity_id
_entity_poly.type
_entity_poly.pdbx_seq_one_letter_code
_entity_poly.pdbx_strand_id
1 'polypeptide(L)'
;MNNAATAPLNTFTATLTFKDHLEHFSANRVKLQEFLTQSGTFWAIKGFEDTINPETQSTEINTLQFYLSKTDRPVMLDLIPPKVLPQIAPNSAGYYKLEDSPDDDDNEVDAAYEFPCTQGKIFFVPFLTPQRWGAIFDFNVKAPNAETFNIKGVFDVTGPFVPTDLR
;
A
#
# COMPACT_ATOMS: atom_id res chain seq x y z
N MET A 1 -6.66 5.02 -38.76
CA MET A 1 -5.50 4.59 -37.94
C MET A 1 -6.04 4.36 -36.54
N ASN A 2 -6.21 3.10 -36.14
CA ASN A 2 -6.70 2.77 -34.80
C ASN A 2 -5.51 2.92 -33.84
N ASN A 3 -5.45 4.04 -33.11
CA ASN A 3 -4.65 4.10 -31.91
C ASN A 3 -5.28 3.13 -30.92
N ALA A 4 -4.67 1.95 -30.77
CA ALA A 4 -4.94 1.10 -29.63
C ALA A 4 -4.57 1.91 -28.39
N ALA A 5 -5.57 2.45 -27.70
CA ALA A 5 -5.39 2.94 -26.35
C ALA A 5 -4.96 1.73 -25.53
N THR A 6 -3.66 1.64 -25.24
CA THR A 6 -3.14 0.74 -24.21
C THR A 6 -4.00 0.97 -22.97
N ALA A 7 -4.66 -0.09 -22.50
CA ALA A 7 -5.32 -0.09 -21.21
C ALA A 7 -4.35 0.51 -20.17
N PRO A 8 -4.82 1.33 -19.22
CA PRO A 8 -3.91 1.97 -18.30
C PRO A 8 -3.12 0.89 -17.55
N LEU A 9 -1.80 1.01 -17.64
CA LEU A 9 -0.87 0.15 -16.94
C LEU A 9 -1.03 0.46 -15.45
N ASN A 10 -1.62 -0.47 -14.69
CA ASN A 10 -1.59 -0.46 -13.24
C ASN A 10 -0.48 -1.42 -12.82
N THR A 11 0.69 -0.89 -12.47
CA THR A 11 1.75 -1.69 -11.85
C THR A 11 1.90 -1.26 -10.40
N PHE A 12 2.05 -2.23 -9.52
CA PHE A 12 2.41 -1.98 -8.13
C PHE A 12 3.19 -3.20 -7.67
N THR A 13 4.51 -3.06 -7.62
CA THR A 13 5.42 -4.16 -7.30
C THR A 13 6.43 -3.73 -6.26
N ALA A 14 6.89 -4.70 -5.47
CA ALA A 14 7.96 -4.49 -4.52
C ALA A 14 8.82 -5.74 -4.37
N THR A 15 10.03 -5.55 -3.85
CA THR A 15 10.89 -6.61 -3.33
C THR A 15 11.02 -6.40 -1.83
N LEU A 16 10.68 -7.44 -1.08
CA LEU A 16 10.86 -7.50 0.37
C LEU A 16 12.19 -8.20 0.61
N THR A 17 13.13 -7.49 1.21
CA THR A 17 14.50 -7.94 1.47
C THR A 17 14.63 -8.30 2.94
N PHE A 18 14.46 -9.58 3.23
CA PHE A 18 14.72 -10.16 4.53
C PHE A 18 16.22 -10.43 4.71
N LYS A 19 16.60 -10.88 5.91
CA LYS A 19 18.02 -11.13 6.23
C LYS A 19 18.61 -12.28 5.41
N ASP A 20 17.81 -13.29 5.10
CA ASP A 20 18.22 -14.58 4.55
C ASP A 20 17.56 -14.92 3.20
N HIS A 21 16.51 -14.20 2.81
CA HIS A 21 15.80 -14.41 1.55
C HIS A 21 15.18 -13.13 0.99
N LEU A 22 14.68 -13.23 -0.25
CA LEU A 22 13.91 -12.19 -0.92
C LEU A 22 12.51 -12.71 -1.20
N GLU A 23 11.51 -11.86 -0.99
CA GLU A 23 10.16 -12.09 -1.48
C GLU A 23 9.80 -11.02 -2.51
N HIS A 24 8.92 -11.38 -3.44
CA HIS A 24 8.37 -10.46 -4.42
C HIS A 24 6.91 -10.22 -4.11
N PHE A 25 6.52 -8.95 -4.14
CA PHE A 25 5.14 -8.53 -4.04
C PHE A 25 4.70 -8.00 -5.40
N SER A 26 3.58 -8.47 -5.91
CA SER A 26 2.95 -7.96 -7.12
C SER A 26 1.45 -7.82 -6.91
N ALA A 27 0.99 -6.58 -6.75
CA ALA A 27 -0.43 -6.35 -6.50
C ALA A 27 -1.28 -6.79 -7.70
N ASN A 28 -2.31 -7.59 -7.44
CA ASN A 28 -3.35 -7.94 -8.41
C ASN A 28 -4.53 -6.95 -8.36
N ARG A 29 -4.65 -6.16 -7.29
CA ARG A 29 -5.67 -5.13 -7.09
C ARG A 29 -5.07 -3.89 -6.43
N VAL A 30 -5.61 -2.72 -6.77
CA VAL A 30 -5.19 -1.43 -6.19
C VAL A 30 -6.43 -0.66 -5.75
N LYS A 31 -6.37 -0.03 -4.58
CA LYS A 31 -7.41 0.86 -4.05
C LYS A 31 -6.85 2.26 -3.80
N LEU A 32 -7.58 3.26 -4.27
CA LEU A 32 -7.27 4.68 -4.13
C LEU A 32 -8.38 5.35 -3.32
N GLN A 33 -8.07 5.85 -2.12
CA GLN A 33 -9.02 6.56 -1.26
C GLN A 33 -8.53 7.97 -0.93
N GLU A 34 -9.44 8.94 -0.87
CA GLU A 34 -9.15 10.27 -0.35
C GLU A 34 -9.81 10.40 1.02
N PHE A 35 -9.00 10.67 2.04
CA PHE A 35 -9.47 10.89 3.40
C PHE A 35 -9.47 12.38 3.72
N LEU A 36 -10.61 12.87 4.17
CA LEU A 36 -10.74 14.22 4.73
C LEU A 36 -10.70 14.14 6.25
N THR A 37 -9.70 14.75 6.85
CA THR A 37 -9.54 14.81 8.31
C THR A 37 -9.51 16.27 8.76
N GLN A 38 -9.59 16.51 10.07
CA GLN A 38 -9.37 17.85 10.64
C GLN A 38 -7.97 18.40 10.34
N SER A 39 -6.98 17.53 10.11
CA SER A 39 -5.59 17.90 9.83
C SER A 39 -5.28 18.09 8.33
N GLY A 40 -6.25 17.84 7.45
CA GLY A 40 -6.09 17.99 6.00
C GLY A 40 -6.61 16.80 5.20
N THR A 41 -6.34 16.85 3.89
CA THR A 41 -6.69 15.80 2.93
C THR A 41 -5.51 14.88 2.67
N PHE A 42 -5.75 13.58 2.78
CA PHE A 42 -4.75 12.54 2.57
C PHE A 42 -5.17 11.57 1.48
N TRP A 43 -4.20 11.12 0.70
CA TRP A 43 -4.37 10.05 -0.28
C TRP A 43 -3.91 8.73 0.30
N ALA A 44 -4.79 7.75 0.25
CA ALA A 44 -4.49 6.37 0.59
C ALA A 44 -4.32 5.57 -0.70
N ILE A 45 -3.13 5.01 -0.89
CA ILE A 45 -2.81 4.13 -2.01
C ILE A 45 -2.52 2.76 -1.42
N LYS A 46 -3.32 1.76 -1.79
CA LYS A 46 -3.18 0.38 -1.30
C LYS A 46 -3.01 -0.57 -2.47
N GLY A 47 -1.97 -1.39 -2.44
CA GLY A 47 -1.80 -2.53 -3.33
C GLY A 47 -2.10 -3.81 -2.55
N PHE A 48 -2.86 -4.71 -3.16
CA PHE A 48 -3.22 -6.02 -2.60
C PHE A 48 -2.69 -7.11 -3.51
N GLU A 49 -2.08 -8.12 -2.92
CA GLU A 49 -1.70 -9.37 -3.56
C GLU A 49 -2.43 -10.49 -2.83
N ASP A 50 -3.42 -11.07 -3.52
CA ASP A 50 -4.17 -12.21 -2.99
C ASP A 50 -3.38 -13.50 -3.26
N THR A 51 -3.08 -14.24 -2.21
CA THR A 51 -2.38 -15.52 -2.24
C THR A 51 -3.18 -16.60 -1.52
N ILE A 52 -2.80 -17.86 -1.70
CA ILE A 52 -3.34 -18.99 -0.95
C ILE A 52 -2.20 -19.56 -0.12
N ASN A 53 -2.41 -19.68 1.19
CA ASN A 53 -1.46 -20.36 2.06
C ASN A 53 -1.43 -21.86 1.67
N PRO A 54 -0.28 -22.42 1.26
CA PRO A 54 -0.23 -23.80 0.81
C PRO A 54 -0.44 -24.81 1.95
N GLU A 55 -0.13 -24.45 3.20
CA GLU A 55 -0.24 -25.32 4.36
C GLU A 55 -1.66 -25.39 4.91
N THR A 56 -2.32 -24.24 5.04
CA THR A 56 -3.68 -24.13 5.63
C THR A 56 -4.79 -24.08 4.59
N GLN A 57 -4.46 -23.82 3.32
CA GLN A 57 -5.42 -23.54 2.23
C GLN A 57 -6.30 -22.31 2.49
N SER A 58 -5.94 -21.45 3.45
CA SER A 58 -6.64 -20.18 3.69
C SER A 58 -6.25 -19.12 2.66
N THR A 59 -7.16 -18.16 2.46
CA THR A 59 -6.86 -16.96 1.66
C THR A 59 -5.98 -16.03 2.48
N GLU A 60 -4.88 -15.60 1.89
CA GLU A 60 -4.02 -14.57 2.45
C GLU A 60 -4.04 -13.33 1.55
N ILE A 61 -4.02 -12.15 2.16
CA ILE A 61 -3.95 -10.88 1.43
C ILE A 61 -2.75 -10.09 1.94
N ASN A 62 -1.70 -10.07 1.14
CA ASN A 62 -0.56 -9.19 1.34
C ASN A 62 -0.96 -7.77 0.93
N THR A 63 -0.76 -6.78 1.79
CA THR A 63 -1.15 -5.39 1.54
C THR A 63 0.01 -4.43 1.76
N LEU A 64 0.38 -3.67 0.73
CA LEU A 64 1.20 -2.46 0.88
C LEU A 64 0.31 -1.23 0.89
N GLN A 65 0.45 -0.41 1.91
CA GLN A 65 -0.39 0.77 2.13
C GLN A 65 0.46 2.02 2.34
N PHE A 66 0.05 3.11 1.68
CA PHE A 66 0.62 4.44 1.85
C PHE A 66 -0.48 5.43 2.20
N TYR A 67 -0.23 6.30 3.19
CA TYR A 67 -1.01 7.52 3.41
C TYR A 67 -0.13 8.72 3.10
N LEU A 68 -0.40 9.40 2.00
CA LEU A 68 0.39 10.53 1.54
C LEU A 68 -0.39 11.83 1.68
N SER A 69 0.31 12.89 2.06
CA SER A 69 -0.26 14.24 2.00
C SER A 69 -0.59 14.59 0.56
N LYS A 70 -1.78 15.14 0.32
CA LYS A 70 -2.20 15.56 -1.01
C LYS A 70 -1.25 16.62 -1.57
N THR A 71 -0.78 16.42 -2.79
CA THR A 71 0.15 17.30 -3.49
C THR A 71 -0.19 17.33 -4.98
N ASP A 72 0.06 18.46 -5.64
CA ASP A 72 -0.16 18.66 -7.08
C ASP A 72 1.13 18.56 -7.91
N ARG A 73 2.27 18.35 -7.25
CA ARG A 73 3.60 18.30 -7.87
C ARG A 73 4.43 17.12 -7.39
N PRO A 74 5.43 16.69 -8.18
CA PRO A 74 6.39 15.68 -7.76
C PRO A 74 7.10 16.08 -6.46
N VAL A 75 7.24 15.14 -5.54
CA VAL A 75 7.81 15.42 -4.21
C VAL A 75 8.51 14.19 -3.64
N MET A 76 9.60 14.43 -2.91
CA MET A 76 10.22 13.42 -2.04
C MET A 76 9.64 13.58 -0.64
N LEU A 77 9.06 12.51 -0.10
CA LEU A 77 8.48 12.48 1.24
C LEU A 77 9.24 11.47 2.11
N ASP A 78 9.48 11.85 3.36
CA ASP A 78 9.90 10.90 4.38
C ASP A 78 8.69 10.08 4.83
N LEU A 79 8.86 8.77 4.94
CA LEU A 79 7.86 7.82 5.40
C LEU A 79 8.04 7.51 6.88
N ILE A 80 6.95 7.60 7.63
CA ILE A 80 6.89 7.32 9.08
C ILE A 80 5.95 6.14 9.37
N PRO A 81 5.95 5.60 10.61
CA PRO A 81 4.97 4.59 11.00
C PRO A 81 3.51 5.07 10.82
N PRO A 82 2.60 4.19 10.39
CA PRO A 82 1.19 4.51 10.31
C PRO A 82 0.60 4.60 11.73
N LYS A 83 -0.48 5.35 11.88
CA LYS A 83 -1.29 5.36 13.11
C LYS A 83 -2.47 4.40 12.96
N VAL A 84 -2.99 3.95 14.09
CA VAL A 84 -4.20 3.13 14.14
C VAL A 84 -5.41 4.01 13.83
N LEU A 85 -6.31 3.50 12.98
CA LEU A 85 -7.56 4.18 12.67
C LEU A 85 -8.37 4.49 13.95
N PRO A 86 -9.11 5.61 13.99
CA PRO A 86 -9.39 6.55 12.90
C PRO A 86 -8.26 7.57 12.66
N GLN A 87 -7.14 7.50 13.38
CA GLN A 87 -6.05 8.45 13.22
C GLN A 87 -5.20 8.09 11.99
N ILE A 88 -5.03 9.04 11.08
CA ILE A 88 -4.09 8.90 9.96
C ILE A 88 -2.80 9.63 10.29
N ALA A 89 -1.67 8.95 10.16
CA ALA A 89 -0.36 9.60 10.13
C ALA A 89 -0.06 10.05 8.68
N PRO A 90 0.16 11.34 8.43
CA PRO A 90 0.54 11.80 7.10
C PRO A 90 1.91 11.25 6.71
N ASN A 91 2.07 10.95 5.42
CA ASN A 91 3.30 10.41 4.85
C ASN A 91 3.76 9.15 5.59
N SER A 92 2.84 8.20 5.74
CA SER A 92 3.11 6.94 6.43
C SER A 92 2.95 5.76 5.48
N ALA A 93 3.58 4.65 5.83
CA ALA A 93 3.50 3.41 5.06
C ALA A 93 3.43 2.19 5.97
N GLY A 94 2.94 1.09 5.46
CA GLY A 94 2.94 -0.19 6.17
C GLY A 94 2.78 -1.35 5.22
N TYR A 95 3.24 -2.51 5.67
CA TYR A 95 2.96 -3.79 5.06
C TYR A 95 2.12 -4.63 6.02
N TYR A 96 1.13 -5.35 5.51
CA TYR A 96 0.20 -6.13 6.29
C TYR A 96 -0.03 -7.48 5.62
N LYS A 97 -0.13 -8.53 6.41
CA LYS A 97 -0.65 -9.82 5.95
C LYS A 97 -2.00 -10.03 6.64
N LEU A 98 -3.05 -10.14 5.84
CA LEU A 98 -4.39 -10.45 6.31
C LEU A 98 -4.65 -11.93 6.01
N GLU A 99 -5.27 -12.66 6.93
CA GLU A 99 -5.62 -14.06 6.74
C GLU A 99 -7.08 -14.25 7.13
N ASP A 100 -7.79 -15.04 6.34
CA ASP A 100 -9.14 -15.49 6.67
C ASP A 100 -9.03 -16.85 7.38
N SER A 101 -9.56 -16.97 8.60
CA SER A 101 -9.50 -18.25 9.31
C SER A 101 -10.50 -19.23 8.70
N PRO A 102 -10.13 -20.50 8.43
CA PRO A 102 -11.02 -21.46 7.78
C PRO A 102 -12.25 -21.84 8.64
N ASP A 103 -12.22 -21.53 9.93
CA ASP A 103 -13.32 -21.72 10.88
C ASP A 103 -14.14 -20.43 11.09
N ASP A 104 -13.78 -19.32 10.43
CA ASP A 104 -14.52 -18.06 10.49
C ASP A 104 -15.63 -18.06 9.43
N ASP A 105 -16.85 -17.77 9.87
CA ASP A 105 -18.06 -17.75 9.02
C ASP A 105 -18.40 -16.31 8.57
N ASP A 106 -17.55 -15.33 8.89
CA ASP A 106 -17.71 -13.96 8.41
C ASP A 106 -16.98 -13.70 7.07
N ASN A 107 -17.16 -12.52 6.50
CA ASN A 107 -16.48 -12.13 5.25
C ASN A 107 -15.35 -11.13 5.53
N GLU A 108 -14.94 -10.96 6.79
CA GLU A 108 -13.96 -9.99 7.23
C GLU A 108 -12.59 -10.67 7.37
N VAL A 109 -11.63 -10.24 6.55
CA VAL A 109 -10.27 -10.77 6.64
C VAL A 109 -9.53 -10.03 7.76
N ASP A 110 -9.14 -10.77 8.79
CA ASP A 110 -8.42 -10.24 9.94
C ASP A 110 -6.94 -10.00 9.64
N ALA A 111 -6.36 -8.99 10.30
CA ALA A 111 -4.93 -8.76 10.21
C ALA A 111 -4.16 -9.79 11.04
N ALA A 112 -3.58 -10.79 10.36
CA ALA A 112 -2.72 -11.79 10.99
C ALA A 112 -1.37 -11.18 11.42
N TYR A 113 -0.79 -10.33 10.57
CA TYR A 113 0.49 -9.67 10.85
C TYR A 113 0.55 -8.23 10.38
N GLU A 114 1.02 -7.34 11.25
CA GLU A 114 1.28 -5.94 10.95
C GLU A 114 2.78 -5.64 10.93
N PHE A 115 3.25 -5.04 9.84
CA PHE A 115 4.64 -4.62 9.65
C PHE A 115 4.67 -3.11 9.40
N PRO A 116 4.53 -2.28 10.45
CA PRO A 116 4.55 -0.83 10.30
C PRO A 116 5.91 -0.35 9.77
N CYS A 117 5.88 0.66 8.90
CA CYS A 117 7.10 1.38 8.53
C CYS A 117 7.77 1.94 9.79
N THR A 118 9.10 1.92 9.81
CA THR A 118 9.91 2.57 10.84
C THR A 118 10.51 3.87 10.33
N GLN A 119 11.01 3.83 9.09
CA GLN A 119 11.58 4.96 8.36
C GLN A 119 11.68 4.59 6.87
N GLY A 120 11.59 5.59 6.00
CA GLY A 120 11.84 5.40 4.58
C GLY A 120 11.61 6.67 3.78
N LYS A 121 11.60 6.53 2.46
CA LYS A 121 11.33 7.60 1.52
C LYS A 121 10.44 7.13 0.38
N ILE A 122 9.67 8.06 -0.15
CA ILE A 122 8.91 7.88 -1.39
C ILE A 122 9.09 9.11 -2.27
N PHE A 123 9.47 8.89 -3.52
CA PHE A 123 9.36 9.89 -4.56
C PHE A 123 8.01 9.70 -5.25
N PHE A 124 7.09 10.62 -4.99
CA PHE A 124 5.71 10.55 -5.47
C PHE A 124 5.46 11.57 -6.58
N VAL A 125 4.78 11.13 -7.64
CA VAL A 125 4.52 11.89 -8.87
C VAL A 125 3.02 11.86 -9.18
N PRO A 126 2.27 12.90 -8.79
CA PRO A 126 0.87 13.03 -9.14
C PRO A 126 0.70 13.56 -10.57
N PHE A 127 0.00 12.82 -11.42
CA PHE A 127 -0.54 13.33 -12.67
C PHE A 127 -2.03 13.57 -12.48
N LEU A 128 -2.43 14.83 -12.36
CA LEU A 128 -3.84 15.19 -12.15
C LEU A 128 -4.70 14.96 -13.41
N THR A 129 -4.07 14.97 -14.59
CA THR A 129 -4.72 14.74 -15.88
C THR A 129 -3.71 14.08 -16.84
N PRO A 130 -3.90 12.80 -17.23
CA PRO A 130 -4.92 11.86 -16.73
C PRO A 130 -4.66 11.52 -15.25
N GLN A 131 -5.71 11.16 -14.48
CA GLN A 131 -5.60 10.76 -13.07
C GLN A 131 -4.74 9.51 -12.91
N ARG A 132 -3.45 9.73 -12.70
CA ARG A 132 -2.40 8.72 -12.63
C ARG A 132 -1.42 9.09 -11.54
N TRP A 133 -0.96 8.09 -10.80
CA TRP A 133 -0.19 8.26 -9.59
C TRP A 133 1.03 7.35 -9.67
N GLY A 134 2.21 7.95 -9.77
CA GLY A 134 3.47 7.22 -9.87
C GLY A 134 4.28 7.36 -8.60
N ALA A 135 5.03 6.33 -8.22
CA ALA A 135 6.03 6.44 -7.18
C ALA A 135 7.17 5.43 -7.30
N ILE A 136 8.28 5.79 -6.68
CA ILE A 136 9.37 4.88 -6.30
C ILE A 136 9.54 5.01 -4.78
N PHE A 137 9.58 3.89 -4.06
CA PHE A 137 9.66 3.87 -2.61
C PHE A 137 10.72 2.91 -2.09
N ASP A 138 11.26 3.24 -0.92
CA ASP A 138 12.24 2.46 -0.17
C ASP A 138 12.04 2.74 1.32
N PHE A 139 11.57 1.73 2.07
CA PHE A 139 11.32 1.88 3.50
C PHE A 139 11.61 0.60 4.26
N ASN A 140 11.90 0.74 5.56
CA ASN A 140 12.09 -0.39 6.46
C ASN A 140 10.82 -0.59 7.28
N VAL A 141 10.47 -1.84 7.51
CA VAL A 141 9.39 -2.23 8.42
C VAL A 141 9.95 -3.02 9.58
N LYS A 142 9.17 -3.11 10.67
CA LYS A 142 9.49 -3.93 11.83
C LYS A 142 8.45 -5.04 11.98
N ALA A 143 8.93 -6.27 12.01
CA ALA A 143 8.11 -7.45 12.27
C ALA A 143 7.76 -7.57 13.77
N PRO A 144 6.72 -8.35 14.12
CA PRO A 144 6.33 -8.58 15.52
C PRO A 144 7.45 -9.16 16.40
N ASN A 145 8.33 -9.97 15.83
CA ASN A 145 9.52 -10.51 16.48
C ASN A 145 10.68 -9.50 16.64
N ALA A 146 10.42 -8.22 16.33
CA ALA A 146 11.35 -7.10 16.31
C ALA A 146 12.44 -7.12 15.22
N GLU A 147 12.43 -8.10 14.32
CA GLU A 147 13.29 -8.06 13.14
C GLU A 147 12.87 -6.94 12.20
N THR A 148 13.84 -6.40 11.47
CA THR A 148 13.61 -5.36 10.47
C THR A 148 13.95 -5.88 9.10
N PHE A 149 13.10 -5.61 8.12
CA PHE A 149 13.38 -5.89 6.73
C PHE A 149 13.03 -4.68 5.87
N ASN A 150 13.61 -4.65 4.68
CA ASN A 150 13.52 -3.52 3.77
C ASN A 150 12.55 -3.82 2.62
N ILE A 151 11.75 -2.85 2.22
CA ILE A 151 10.80 -2.94 1.13
C ILE A 151 11.12 -1.85 0.12
N LYS A 152 11.45 -2.26 -1.11
CA LYS A 152 11.69 -1.35 -2.24
C LYS A 152 10.75 -1.67 -3.37
N GLY A 153 10.21 -0.65 -4.00
CA GLY A 153 9.27 -0.90 -5.08
C GLY A 153 8.86 0.34 -5.83
N VAL A 154 7.93 0.13 -6.74
CA VAL A 154 7.35 1.15 -7.59
C VAL A 154 5.86 0.93 -7.71
N PHE A 155 5.12 2.01 -7.90
CA PHE A 155 3.78 1.92 -8.41
C PHE A 155 3.55 2.95 -9.50
N ASP A 156 2.70 2.58 -10.46
CA ASP A 156 2.19 3.44 -11.50
C ASP A 156 0.74 3.03 -11.72
N VAL A 157 -0.18 3.79 -11.14
CA VAL A 157 -1.58 3.39 -11.00
C VAL A 157 -2.49 4.49 -11.50
N THR A 158 -3.61 4.11 -12.08
CA THR A 158 -4.61 5.03 -12.62
C THR A 158 -5.94 4.88 -11.91
N GLY A 159 -6.68 5.98 -11.86
CA GLY A 159 -8.04 5.99 -11.32
C GLY A 159 -8.30 7.14 -10.36
N PRO A 160 -9.59 7.40 -10.08
CA PRO A 160 -9.99 8.42 -9.13
C PRO A 160 -9.70 7.94 -7.71
N PHE A 161 -9.31 8.88 -6.84
CA PHE A 161 -9.44 8.65 -5.41
C PHE A 161 -10.91 8.71 -5.02
N VAL A 162 -11.38 7.67 -4.32
CA VAL A 162 -12.75 7.62 -3.78
C VAL A 162 -12.80 8.37 -2.45
N PRO A 163 -13.59 9.45 -2.32
CA PRO A 163 -13.74 10.16 -1.05
C PRO A 163 -14.25 9.21 0.04
N THR A 164 -13.58 9.23 1.19
CA THR A 164 -13.96 8.48 2.39
C THR A 164 -14.00 9.45 3.56
N ASP A 165 -15.19 9.61 4.16
CA ASP A 165 -15.36 10.44 5.35
C ASP A 165 -15.00 9.60 6.59
N LEU A 166 -14.12 10.13 7.43
CA LEU A 166 -13.76 9.54 8.73
C LEU A 166 -14.35 10.32 9.90
N ARG A 167 -15.33 11.20 9.62
CA ARG A 167 -16.11 11.93 10.63
C ARG A 167 -17.00 11.02 11.47
#